data_AF-A0A0N4TD88-F1
#
_entry.id   AF-A0A0N4TD88-F1
#
_cell.length_a   1.000
_cell.length_b   1.000
_cell.length_c   1.000
_cell.angle_alpha   90.00
_cell.angle_beta   90.00
_cell.angle_gamma   90.00
#
_symmetry.space_group_name_H-M   'P 1'
#
loop_
_entity.id
_entity.type
_entity.pdbx_description
1 polymer ?
#
loop_
_entity_poly.entity_id
_entity_poly.type
_entity_poly.pdbx_seq_one_letter_code
_entity_poly.pdbx_strand_id
1 'polypeptide(L)'
;MKPKKDYSLVQNENCGKTREMKIKAVDIAFENFQDQSACGLRVRSGGAERSRISLLIDGWTRCQTKQLFSSPDTSFYQTDCCVKSVVLTFNLLPDAFKKMTIFGNDYKMDNDLKTRILLESTNKYVNMYLPTKIRVS
;
A
#
# COMPACT_ATOMS: atom_id res chain seq x y z
N MET A 1 -12.86 -34.74 -7.40
CA MET A 1 -12.80 -33.56 -8.31
C MET A 1 -13.44 -32.39 -7.60
N LYS A 2 -12.70 -31.30 -7.29
CA LYS A 2 -13.34 -30.09 -6.73
C LYS A 2 -14.05 -29.35 -7.88
N PRO A 3 -15.31 -28.92 -7.72
CA PRO A 3 -16.02 -28.22 -8.78
C PRO A 3 -15.30 -26.92 -9.13
N LYS A 4 -15.02 -26.71 -10.43
CA LYS A 4 -14.54 -25.44 -10.97
C LYS A 4 -15.71 -24.45 -10.83
N LYS A 5 -15.61 -23.53 -9.89
CA LYS A 5 -16.56 -22.41 -9.82
C LYS A 5 -16.38 -21.57 -11.09
N ASP A 6 -17.45 -21.46 -11.85
CA ASP A 6 -17.50 -20.60 -13.02
C ASP A 6 -17.83 -19.18 -12.56
N TYR A 7 -16.89 -18.25 -12.78
CA TYR A 7 -17.01 -16.85 -12.41
C TYR A 7 -17.32 -15.95 -13.63
N SER A 8 -17.55 -16.54 -14.81
CA SER A 8 -17.80 -15.79 -16.06
C SER A 8 -19.04 -14.90 -16.01
N LEU A 9 -20.00 -15.22 -15.13
CA LEU A 9 -21.23 -14.45 -14.91
C LEU A 9 -21.14 -13.47 -13.72
N VAL A 10 -20.02 -13.45 -12.97
CA VAL A 10 -19.83 -12.50 -11.88
C VAL A 10 -19.40 -11.16 -12.47
N GLN A 11 -20.39 -10.36 -12.89
CA GLN A 11 -20.19 -8.94 -13.14
C GLN A 11 -20.02 -8.22 -11.79
N ASN A 12 -18.78 -7.95 -11.42
CA ASN A 12 -18.51 -7.02 -10.34
C ASN A 12 -18.86 -5.61 -10.85
N GLU A 13 -20.02 -5.08 -10.44
CA GLU A 13 -20.52 -3.75 -10.82
C GLU A 13 -19.59 -2.58 -10.46
N ASN A 14 -18.59 -2.84 -9.61
CA ASN A 14 -17.58 -1.88 -9.20
C ASN A 14 -16.25 -2.06 -9.95
N CYS A 15 -16.11 -3.09 -10.77
CA CYS A 15 -14.92 -3.30 -11.59
C CYS A 15 -14.80 -2.16 -12.62
N GLY A 16 -13.66 -1.46 -12.63
CA GLY A 16 -13.41 -0.34 -13.53
C GLY A 16 -13.97 1.02 -13.09
N LYS A 17 -14.71 1.11 -11.97
CA LYS A 17 -15.16 2.40 -11.43
C LYS A 17 -14.03 3.08 -10.66
N THR A 18 -13.55 4.21 -11.18
CA THR A 18 -12.61 5.07 -10.46
C THR A 18 -13.32 5.72 -9.28
N ARG A 19 -12.82 5.48 -8.06
CA ARG A 19 -13.31 6.14 -6.85
C ARG A 19 -12.29 7.15 -6.37
N GLU A 20 -12.65 8.43 -6.45
CA GLU A 20 -11.85 9.49 -5.86
C GLU A 20 -12.07 9.55 -4.35
N MET A 21 -10.97 9.68 -3.60
CA MET A 21 -11.00 9.78 -2.14
C MET A 21 -10.04 10.89 -1.70
N LYS A 22 -10.52 11.76 -0.81
CA LYS A 22 -9.67 12.72 -0.11
C LYS A 22 -9.27 12.12 1.23
N ILE A 23 -7.99 11.89 1.41
CA ILE A 23 -7.45 11.21 2.59
C ILE A 23 -6.56 12.19 3.35
N LYS A 24 -6.77 12.27 4.67
CA LYS A 24 -5.79 12.80 5.60
C LYS A 24 -5.15 11.60 6.28
N ALA A 25 -3.84 11.44 6.20
CA ALA A 25 -3.12 10.32 6.79
C ALA A 25 -1.76 10.79 7.29
N VAL A 26 -1.23 10.08 8.28
CA VAL A 26 0.15 10.21 8.76
C VAL A 26 1.08 9.23 8.03
N ASP A 27 0.54 8.09 7.64
CA ASP A 27 1.25 7.03 6.93
C ASP A 27 0.44 6.63 5.69
N ILE A 28 1.12 6.51 4.55
CA ILE A 28 0.57 5.97 3.31
C ILE A 28 1.59 5.00 2.70
N ALA A 29 1.16 3.76 2.48
CA ALA A 29 1.99 2.70 1.96
C ALA A 29 1.39 2.12 0.69
N PHE A 30 2.26 1.88 -0.29
CA PHE A 30 1.95 1.23 -1.55
C PHE A 30 2.82 0.00 -1.69
N GLU A 31 2.18 -1.17 -1.75
CA GLU A 31 2.87 -2.45 -1.75
C GLU A 31 2.45 -3.27 -2.95
N ASN A 32 3.43 -3.94 -3.57
CA ASN A 32 3.11 -4.94 -4.57
C ASN A 32 2.38 -6.11 -3.90
N PHE A 33 1.22 -6.46 -4.46
CA PHE A 33 0.45 -7.61 -4.04
C PHE A 33 0.40 -8.62 -5.20
N GLN A 34 0.78 -9.86 -4.93
CA GLN A 34 0.64 -10.96 -5.89
C GLN A 34 -0.02 -12.14 -5.17
N ASP A 35 -1.11 -12.63 -5.76
CA ASP A 35 -1.79 -13.86 -5.37
C ASP A 35 -1.88 -14.79 -6.61
N GLN A 36 -2.24 -16.07 -6.38
CA GLN A 36 -2.32 -17.12 -7.40
C GLN A 36 -3.13 -16.72 -8.64
N SER A 37 -4.05 -15.77 -8.51
CA SER A 37 -4.96 -15.33 -9.57
C SER A 37 -4.79 -13.87 -10.02
N ALA A 38 -4.03 -13.04 -9.30
CA ALA A 38 -3.91 -11.63 -9.61
C ALA A 38 -2.60 -10.98 -9.14
N CYS A 39 -2.14 -9.99 -9.89
CA CYS A 39 -1.15 -9.01 -9.47
C CYS A 39 -1.84 -7.66 -9.26
N GLY A 40 -1.45 -6.90 -8.25
CA GLY A 40 -2.05 -5.62 -7.89
C GLY A 40 -1.17 -4.78 -6.98
N LEU A 41 -1.71 -3.64 -6.57
CA LEU A 41 -1.18 -2.79 -5.52
C LEU A 41 -2.09 -2.89 -4.31
N ARG A 42 -1.52 -3.13 -3.14
CA ARG A 42 -2.18 -2.90 -1.87
C ARG A 42 -1.87 -1.49 -1.42
N VAL A 43 -2.89 -0.70 -1.18
CA VAL A 43 -2.79 0.70 -0.76
C VAL A 43 -3.33 0.79 0.65
N ARG A 44 -2.48 1.22 1.57
CA ARG A 44 -2.83 1.41 2.97
C ARG A 44 -2.62 2.85 3.35
N SER A 45 -3.58 3.44 4.04
CA SER A 45 -3.42 4.79 4.59
C SER A 45 -4.00 4.87 5.99
N GLY A 46 -3.30 5.57 6.88
CA GLY A 46 -3.86 5.83 8.18
C GLY A 46 -3.05 6.64 9.17
N GLY A 47 -3.37 6.48 10.45
CA GLY A 47 -2.80 7.26 11.55
C GLY A 47 -3.36 8.67 11.73
N ALA A 48 -4.39 9.07 10.98
CA ALA A 48 -4.91 10.44 10.99
C ALA A 48 -5.49 10.90 12.34
N GLU A 49 -6.10 9.95 13.06
CA GLU A 49 -6.76 10.17 14.36
C GLU A 49 -5.84 9.85 15.55
N ARG A 50 -4.58 9.48 15.27
CA ARG A 50 -3.61 9.11 16.31
C ARG A 50 -2.98 10.35 16.92
N SER A 51 -2.83 10.33 18.25
CA SER A 51 -2.06 11.36 18.97
C SER A 51 -0.57 11.19 18.71
N ARG A 52 0.21 12.26 18.86
CA ARG A 52 1.69 12.22 18.71
C ARG A 52 2.33 11.13 19.56
N ILE A 53 1.86 10.96 20.80
CA ILE A 53 2.38 9.93 21.71
C ILE A 53 2.06 8.54 21.16
N SER A 54 0.83 8.31 20.70
CA SER A 54 0.47 7.00 20.12
C SER A 54 1.26 6.68 18.85
N LEU A 55 1.63 7.69 18.04
CA LEU A 55 2.50 7.51 16.87
C LEU A 55 3.94 7.15 17.27
N LEU A 56 4.47 7.73 18.35
CA LEU A 56 5.79 7.36 18.87
C LEU A 56 5.80 5.94 19.41
N ILE A 57 4.73 5.53 20.11
CA ILE A 57 4.56 4.16 20.59
C ILE A 57 4.49 3.21 19.40
N ASP A 58 3.70 3.52 18.37
CA ASP A 58 3.62 2.72 17.13
C ASP A 58 5.00 2.55 16.49
N GLY A 59 5.76 3.65 16.34
CA GLY A 59 7.13 3.61 15.82
C GLY A 59 8.06 2.71 16.65
N TRP A 60 7.94 2.76 17.98
CA TRP A 60 8.70 1.89 18.87
C TRP A 60 8.30 0.42 18.71
N THR A 61 7.00 0.13 18.64
CA THR A 61 6.49 -1.23 18.45
C THR A 61 6.93 -1.81 17.10
N ARG A 62 6.90 -1.02 16.01
CA ARG A 62 7.44 -1.41 14.69
C ARG A 62 8.90 -1.86 14.78
N CYS A 63 9.73 -1.13 15.52
CA CYS A 63 11.13 -1.50 15.75
C CYS A 63 11.26 -2.81 16.55
N GLN A 64 10.47 -2.98 17.61
CA GLN A 64 10.50 -4.18 18.45
C GLN A 64 10.05 -5.44 17.70
N THR A 65 9.02 -5.33 16.86
CA THR A 65 8.46 -6.44 16.07
C THR A 65 9.19 -6.67 14.74
N LYS A 66 10.19 -5.84 14.42
CA LYS A 66 10.89 -5.84 13.12
C LYS A 66 9.97 -5.61 11.92
N GLN A 67 8.82 -4.96 12.13
CA GLN A 67 7.88 -4.55 11.08
C GLN A 67 8.07 -3.06 10.77
N LEU A 68 9.12 -2.73 10.01
CA LEU A 68 9.53 -1.33 9.81
C LEU A 68 8.59 -0.53 8.90
N PHE A 69 7.98 -1.20 7.91
CA PHE A 69 7.21 -0.52 6.86
C PHE A 69 5.73 -0.36 7.17
N SER A 70 5.20 -1.14 8.11
CA SER A 70 3.79 -1.07 8.45
C SER A 70 3.54 -1.22 9.93
N SER A 71 2.52 -0.50 10.41
CA SER A 71 2.05 -0.64 11.79
C SER A 71 1.67 -2.11 12.09
N PRO A 72 2.14 -2.67 13.22
CA PRO A 72 1.66 -3.95 13.74
C PRO A 72 0.24 -3.84 14.33
N ASP A 73 -0.23 -2.64 14.66
CA ASP A 73 -1.60 -2.40 15.11
C ASP A 73 -2.56 -2.44 13.92
N THR A 74 -3.47 -3.42 13.94
CA THR A 74 -4.48 -3.65 12.90
C THR A 74 -5.49 -2.52 12.76
N SER A 75 -5.64 -1.70 13.80
CA SER A 75 -6.54 -0.53 13.81
C SER A 75 -5.87 0.77 13.38
N PHE A 76 -4.59 0.72 12.99
CA PHE A 76 -3.84 1.91 12.57
C PHE A 76 -4.27 2.43 11.20
N TYR A 77 -4.52 1.51 10.26
CA TYR A 77 -4.89 1.82 8.87
C TYR A 77 -6.41 1.90 8.73
N GLN A 78 -6.95 3.09 8.50
CA GLN A 78 -8.38 3.29 8.24
C GLN A 78 -8.79 2.85 6.83
N THR A 79 -7.83 2.83 5.89
CA THR A 79 -8.07 2.37 4.52
C THR A 79 -7.03 1.32 4.16
N ASP A 80 -7.51 0.19 3.65
CA ASP A 80 -6.72 -0.90 3.12
C ASP A 80 -7.47 -1.47 1.91
N CYS A 81 -6.93 -1.25 0.71
CA CYS A 81 -7.56 -1.68 -0.52
C CYS A 81 -6.58 -2.28 -1.52
N CYS A 82 -7.05 -3.26 -2.28
CA CYS A 82 -6.32 -3.85 -3.39
C CYS A 82 -6.84 -3.28 -4.71
N VAL A 83 -5.95 -2.67 -5.49
CA VAL A 83 -6.27 -1.96 -6.74
C VAL A 83 -5.23 -2.26 -7.82
N LYS A 84 -5.57 -2.02 -9.09
CA LYS A 84 -4.62 -2.18 -10.20
C LYS A 84 -3.72 -0.96 -10.38
N SER A 85 -4.26 0.23 -10.16
CA SER A 85 -3.54 1.49 -10.26
C SER A 85 -4.10 2.50 -9.27
N VAL A 86 -3.26 3.46 -8.88
CA VAL A 86 -3.62 4.63 -8.08
C VAL A 86 -3.02 5.85 -8.73
N VAL A 87 -3.83 6.90 -8.84
CA VAL A 87 -3.35 8.25 -9.11
C VAL A 87 -3.52 9.05 -7.83
N LEU A 88 -2.42 9.62 -7.35
CA LEU A 88 -2.39 10.43 -6.13
C LEU A 88 -1.88 11.83 -6.42
N THR A 89 -2.31 12.78 -5.60
CA THR A 89 -1.84 14.17 -5.64
C THR A 89 -1.77 14.67 -4.21
N PHE A 90 -0.63 15.25 -3.84
CA PHE A 90 -0.39 15.68 -2.47
C PHE A 90 -0.79 17.14 -2.29
N ASN A 91 -1.97 17.39 -1.74
CA ASN A 91 -2.40 18.77 -1.46
C ASN A 91 -1.46 19.50 -0.49
N LEU A 92 -0.84 18.76 0.44
CA LEU A 92 0.11 19.28 1.43
C LEU A 92 1.07 18.16 1.87
N LEU A 93 2.38 18.38 1.75
CA LEU A 93 3.41 17.65 2.48
C LEU A 93 4.20 18.66 3.31
N PRO A 94 4.46 18.38 4.60
CA PRO A 94 5.33 19.25 5.41
C PRO A 94 6.75 19.29 4.82
N ASP A 95 7.40 20.44 4.88
CA ASP A 95 8.75 20.65 4.30
C ASP A 95 9.80 19.66 4.84
N ALA A 96 9.66 19.24 6.10
CA ALA A 96 10.53 18.23 6.73
C ALA A 96 10.42 16.84 6.08
N PHE A 97 9.36 16.56 5.33
CA PHE A 97 9.01 15.24 4.79
C PHE A 97 8.80 15.24 3.28
N LYS A 98 9.45 16.14 2.53
CA LYS A 98 9.45 16.14 1.04
C LYS A 98 10.28 14.99 0.44
N LYS A 99 10.15 13.79 0.99
CA LYS A 99 10.80 12.58 0.51
C LYS A 99 9.81 11.42 0.53
N MET A 100 9.84 10.61 -0.51
CA MET A 100 9.15 9.33 -0.58
C MET A 100 10.19 8.23 -0.75
N THR A 101 10.11 7.18 0.06
CA THR A 101 11.01 6.04 -0.08
C THR A 101 10.38 5.01 -1.00
N ILE A 102 11.06 4.69 -2.11
CA ILE A 102 10.62 3.69 -3.10
C ILE A 102 11.65 2.56 -3.11
N PHE A 103 11.25 1.37 -2.68
CA PHE A 103 12.12 0.19 -2.57
C PHE A 103 13.45 0.47 -1.83
N GLY A 104 13.39 1.27 -0.77
CA GLY A 104 14.55 1.64 0.06
C GLY A 104 15.37 2.81 -0.46
N ASN A 105 15.03 3.39 -1.63
CA ASN A 105 15.68 4.57 -2.16
C ASN A 105 14.86 5.83 -1.87
N ASP A 106 15.52 6.89 -1.42
CA ASP A 106 14.89 8.18 -1.18
C ASP A 106 14.66 8.94 -2.50
N TYR A 107 13.41 9.29 -2.76
CA TYR A 107 13.00 10.16 -3.85
C TYR A 107 12.56 11.51 -3.31
N LYS A 108 13.24 12.60 -3.70
CA LYS A 108 12.88 13.97 -3.28
C LYS A 108 11.66 14.46 -4.05
N MET A 109 10.72 15.09 -3.34
CA MET A 109 9.45 15.59 -3.87
C MET A 109 9.43 17.13 -3.99
N ASP A 110 10.58 17.74 -4.28
CA ASP A 110 10.82 19.18 -4.13
C ASP A 110 9.88 20.08 -4.97
N ASN A 111 9.35 19.58 -6.11
CA ASN A 111 8.43 20.31 -7.00
C ASN A 111 7.06 19.62 -7.21
N ASP A 112 6.79 18.49 -6.54
CA ASP A 112 5.78 17.52 -6.99
C ASP A 112 4.46 17.51 -6.21
N LEU A 113 4.22 18.49 -5.33
CA LEU A 113 2.97 18.54 -4.55
C LEU A 113 1.72 18.58 -5.44
N LYS A 114 1.80 19.30 -6.56
CA LYS A 114 0.71 19.37 -7.55
C LYS A 114 0.85 18.34 -8.69
N THR A 115 1.91 17.54 -8.69
CA THR A 115 2.15 16.54 -9.72
C THR A 115 1.28 15.32 -9.44
N ARG A 116 0.55 14.87 -10.47
CA ARG A 116 -0.20 13.62 -10.39
C ARG A 116 0.79 12.46 -10.48
N ILE A 117 0.93 11.71 -9.39
CA ILE A 117 1.80 10.54 -9.35
C ILE A 117 0.94 9.32 -9.66
N LEU A 118 1.30 8.59 -10.72
CA LEU A 118 0.66 7.34 -11.11
C LEU A 118 1.50 6.17 -10.59
N LEU A 119 0.84 5.28 -9.85
CA LEU A 119 1.35 3.99 -9.44
C LEU A 119 0.50 2.93 -10.12
N GLU A 120 1.13 2.02 -10.86
CA GLU A 120 0.41 0.97 -11.59
C GLU A 120 1.09 -0.38 -11.39
N SER A 121 0.29 -1.41 -11.13
CA SER A 121 0.73 -2.80 -11.14
C SER A 121 0.81 -3.33 -12.56
N THR A 122 1.81 -4.17 -12.82
CA THR A 122 1.85 -4.93 -14.06
C THR A 122 1.07 -6.24 -13.91
N ASN A 123 0.62 -6.81 -15.03
CA ASN A 123 0.05 -8.18 -15.05
C ASN A 123 1.13 -9.27 -15.04
N LYS A 124 2.41 -8.91 -14.81
CA LYS A 124 3.52 -9.85 -14.80
C LYS A 124 3.78 -10.34 -13.37
N TYR A 125 3.91 -11.65 -13.24
CA TYR A 125 4.35 -12.28 -12.00
C TYR A 125 5.86 -12.12 -11.84
N VAL A 126 6.29 -11.84 -10.61
CA VAL A 126 7.71 -11.82 -10.28
C VAL A 126 8.04 -13.17 -9.62
N ASN A 127 8.71 -14.03 -10.38
CA ASN A 127 9.18 -15.31 -9.86
C ASN A 127 10.50 -15.09 -9.11
N MET A 128 10.47 -15.26 -7.79
CA MET A 128 11.67 -15.20 -6.95
C MET A 128 12.11 -16.60 -6.53
N TYR A 129 13.38 -16.92 -6.77
CA TYR A 129 13.99 -18.14 -6.26
C TYR A 129 14.49 -17.92 -4.84
N LEU A 130 13.71 -18.36 -3.86
CA LEU A 130 14.10 -18.30 -2.46
C LEU A 130 14.85 -19.57 -2.04
N PRO A 131 15.92 -19.45 -1.21
CA PRO A 131 16.57 -20.58 -0.58
C PRO A 131 15.55 -21.47 0.14
N THR A 132 15.73 -22.79 0.09
CA THR A 132 14.78 -23.77 0.63
C THR A 132 14.41 -23.50 2.09
N LYS A 133 15.32 -22.93 2.88
CA LYS A 133 15.10 -22.56 4.29
C LYS A 133 14.12 -21.40 4.52
N ILE A 134 13.81 -20.61 3.49
CA ILE A 134 12.93 -19.42 3.55
C ILE A 134 11.59 -19.68 2.83
N ARG A 135 11.44 -20.83 2.16
CA ARG A 135 10.17 -21.22 1.53
C ARG A 135 9.16 -21.54 2.64
N VAL A 136 8.39 -20.55 3.05
CA VAL A 136 7.26 -20.74 3.96
C VAL A 136 6.15 -21.39 3.12
N SER A 137 5.83 -22.64 3.45
CA SER A 137 4.70 -23.40 2.91
C SER A 137 3.37 -22.85 3.36
#